data_AF-A0A1B9GI20-F1
#
_entry.id   AF-A0A1B9GI20-F1
#
_cell.length_a   1.000
_cell.length_b   1.000
_cell.length_c   1.000
_cell.angle_alpha   90.00
_cell.angle_beta   90.00
_cell.angle_gamma   90.00
#
_symmetry.space_group_name_H-M   'P 1'
#
loop_
_entity.id
_entity.type
_entity.pdbx_description
1 polymer ?
#
loop_
_entity_poly.entity_id
_entity_poly.type
_entity_poly.pdbx_seq_one_letter_code
_entity_poly.pdbx_strand_id
1 'polypeptide(L)'
;MFLKHPRSRFQAGKTARQPSTERANRAVRISEQYLDQLSDDLRVTTRRKRDDYSHFDRIANDASRPLRDRDIARYRRDQAEEDFQAMERLLAEIEEHWQGDEDTTLGRLLCCPPVGYGVGSQGRTEDWALIKIDPDKLPSNEYGPLANLLDLTGKYESRVVHRVPGGSVTWGGMLRLQGLLTQADIIHGPINVLMRGAIGGIAKGYLMPVDSMVKPAFARRHGRQKSQEQGKYEGWSREWAAMPPIPRRCEVLPGPFARPGDSGAGVVAEDGRIGGIVTCASGTPPTRLGASANKDVPGRERGEVDITYVTPMHHLLERFVAHGVKDPQFL
;
A
#
# COMPACT_ATOMS: atom_id res chain seq x y z
N MET A 1 37.47 -19.40 51.95
CA MET A 1 37.60 -18.94 50.54
C MET A 1 37.92 -20.17 49.70
N PHE A 2 37.38 -20.29 48.48
CA PHE A 2 37.21 -21.52 47.66
C PHE A 2 35.95 -22.33 47.98
N LEU A 3 34.83 -21.87 47.43
CA LEU A 3 33.58 -22.61 47.34
C LEU A 3 33.49 -23.32 45.98
N LYS A 4 33.07 -24.58 46.10
CA LYS A 4 32.84 -25.60 45.08
C LYS A 4 32.01 -25.10 43.89
N HIS A 5 32.34 -25.61 42.70
CA HIS A 5 31.45 -25.68 41.55
C HIS A 5 30.07 -26.28 41.91
N PRO A 6 29.00 -25.74 41.32
CA PRO A 6 27.87 -26.56 40.94
C PRO A 6 27.47 -26.33 39.47
N ARG A 7 27.52 -27.43 38.71
CA ARG A 7 26.55 -27.89 37.70
C ARG A 7 25.95 -26.84 36.76
N SER A 8 26.39 -26.91 35.50
CA SER A 8 25.70 -26.38 34.32
C SER A 8 24.24 -26.85 34.28
N ARG A 9 23.32 -25.98 34.67
CA ARG A 9 21.92 -26.06 34.23
C ARG A 9 21.87 -25.35 32.88
N PHE A 10 21.88 -26.13 31.79
CA PHE A 10 21.21 -25.72 30.57
C PHE A 10 19.73 -25.52 30.92
N GLN A 11 19.35 -24.29 31.25
CA GLN A 11 17.96 -23.88 31.17
C GLN A 11 17.69 -23.66 29.69
N ALA A 12 16.87 -24.54 29.11
CA ALA A 12 16.22 -24.32 27.83
C ALA A 12 15.62 -22.90 27.87
N GLY A 13 16.21 -22.00 27.07
CA GLY A 13 15.68 -20.67 26.87
C GLY A 13 14.22 -20.82 26.46
N LYS A 14 13.35 -20.09 27.16
CA LYS A 14 11.90 -20.02 26.93
C LYS A 14 11.63 -20.07 25.44
N THR A 15 11.06 -21.19 24.98
CA THR A 15 10.44 -21.29 23.66
C THR A 15 9.56 -20.06 23.48
N ALA A 16 9.87 -19.24 22.48
CA ALA A 16 8.95 -18.25 21.98
C ALA A 16 7.56 -18.92 21.90
N ARG A 17 6.54 -18.30 22.52
CA ARG A 17 5.16 -18.78 22.38
C ARG A 17 4.93 -18.98 20.88
N GLN A 18 4.78 -20.24 20.47
CA GLN A 18 4.33 -20.55 19.12
C GLN A 18 3.05 -19.72 18.89
N PRO A 19 2.93 -19.02 17.74
CA PRO A 19 1.67 -18.38 17.40
C PRO A 19 0.58 -19.44 17.55
N SER A 20 -0.47 -19.13 18.30
CA SER A 20 -1.57 -20.06 18.53
C SER A 20 -2.08 -20.52 17.16
N THR A 21 -1.88 -21.80 16.84
CA THR A 21 -2.30 -22.42 15.59
C THR A 21 -3.80 -22.26 15.31
N GLU A 22 -4.60 -21.90 16.33
CA GLU A 22 -6.02 -21.51 16.21
C GLU A 22 -6.31 -20.26 15.36
N ARG A 23 -5.32 -19.40 15.08
CA ARG A 23 -5.51 -18.23 14.19
C ARG A 23 -5.19 -18.51 12.73
N ALA A 24 -4.34 -19.51 12.47
CA ALA A 24 -4.04 -19.94 11.10
C ALA A 24 -5.24 -20.72 10.52
N ASN A 25 -5.41 -20.68 9.21
CA ASN A 25 -6.50 -21.29 8.43
C ASN A 25 -7.89 -20.65 8.55
N ARG A 26 -8.01 -19.42 9.05
CA ARG A 26 -9.26 -18.66 8.95
C ARG A 26 -9.49 -18.18 7.52
N ALA A 27 -10.73 -18.22 7.06
CA ALA A 27 -11.13 -17.62 5.80
C ALA A 27 -10.88 -16.10 5.86
N VAL A 28 -10.27 -15.55 4.81
CA VAL A 28 -10.17 -14.11 4.61
C VAL A 28 -11.33 -13.71 3.72
N ARG A 29 -12.18 -12.83 4.22
CA ARG A 29 -13.42 -12.44 3.57
C ARG A 29 -13.47 -10.93 3.41
N ILE A 30 -14.12 -10.48 2.36
CA ILE A 30 -14.63 -9.11 2.28
C ILE A 30 -15.75 -9.00 3.32
N SER A 31 -15.75 -7.95 4.15
CA SER A 31 -16.81 -7.79 5.15
C SER A 31 -18.12 -7.34 4.51
N GLU A 32 -19.24 -7.90 4.96
CA GLU A 32 -20.59 -7.48 4.54
C GLU A 32 -20.78 -5.96 4.68
N GLN A 33 -20.36 -5.40 5.82
CA GLN A 33 -20.40 -3.95 6.06
C GLN A 33 -19.64 -3.14 4.99
N TYR A 34 -18.52 -3.68 4.47
CA TYR A 34 -17.78 -3.00 3.42
C TYR A 34 -18.50 -3.08 2.08
N LEU A 35 -19.10 -4.22 1.75
CA LEU A 35 -19.90 -4.39 0.53
C LEU A 35 -21.16 -3.53 0.54
N ASP A 36 -21.84 -3.43 1.68
CA ASP A 36 -22.98 -2.53 1.87
C ASP A 36 -22.57 -1.08 1.65
N GLN A 37 -21.48 -0.65 2.30
CA GLN A 37 -20.98 0.70 2.15
C GLN A 37 -20.54 1.01 0.72
N LEU A 38 -19.85 0.07 0.06
CA LEU A 38 -19.44 0.21 -1.33
C LEU A 38 -20.64 0.30 -2.27
N SER A 39 -21.68 -0.52 -2.04
CA SER A 39 -22.91 -0.50 -2.83
C SER A 39 -23.64 0.84 -2.69
N ASP A 40 -23.74 1.37 -1.46
CA ASP A 40 -24.35 2.67 -1.22
C ASP A 40 -23.54 3.82 -1.85
N ASP A 41 -22.22 3.79 -1.73
CA ASP A 41 -21.33 4.78 -2.35
C ASP A 41 -21.43 4.73 -3.89
N LEU A 42 -21.52 3.53 -4.48
CA LEU A 42 -21.74 3.33 -5.91
C LEU A 42 -23.09 3.90 -6.32
N ARG A 43 -24.19 3.57 -5.63
CA ARG A 43 -25.53 4.12 -5.93
C ARG A 43 -25.55 5.64 -5.93
N VAL A 44 -24.94 6.26 -4.92
CA VAL A 44 -24.85 7.73 -4.82
C VAL A 44 -24.02 8.30 -5.97
N THR A 45 -22.88 7.69 -6.28
CA THR A 45 -21.96 8.18 -7.31
C THR A 45 -22.53 8.00 -8.72
N THR A 46 -23.13 6.84 -9.01
CA THR A 46 -23.86 6.56 -10.25
C THR A 46 -24.95 7.59 -10.50
N ARG A 47 -25.76 7.90 -9.47
CA ARG A 47 -26.80 8.92 -9.58
C ARG A 47 -26.22 10.29 -9.97
N ARG A 48 -25.14 10.72 -9.32
CA ARG A 48 -24.46 11.98 -9.65
C ARG A 48 -23.95 11.99 -11.10
N LYS A 49 -23.37 10.89 -11.57
CA LYS A 49 -22.87 10.77 -12.94
C LYS A 49 -24.00 10.78 -13.98
N ARG A 50 -25.15 10.21 -13.65
CA ARG A 50 -26.37 10.28 -14.47
C ARG A 50 -26.95 11.70 -14.53
N ASP A 51 -26.89 12.44 -13.42
CA ASP A 51 -27.26 13.86 -13.39
C ASP A 51 -26.30 14.70 -14.25
N ASP A 52 -24.99 14.43 -14.18
CA ASP A 52 -23.96 15.05 -15.05
C ASP A 52 -24.24 14.77 -16.53
N TYR A 53 -24.52 13.51 -16.89
CA TYR A 53 -24.94 13.14 -18.24
C TYR A 53 -26.14 13.98 -18.70
N SER A 54 -27.20 14.02 -17.90
CA SER A 54 -28.42 14.76 -18.20
C SER A 54 -28.20 16.27 -18.31
N HIS A 55 -27.22 16.81 -17.58
CA HIS A 55 -26.81 18.20 -17.68
C HIS A 55 -26.07 18.48 -18.99
N PHE A 56 -25.06 17.66 -19.33
CA PHE A 56 -24.26 17.85 -20.53
C PHE A 56 -25.04 17.53 -21.81
N ASP A 57 -25.96 16.57 -21.79
CA ASP A 57 -26.82 16.28 -22.93
C ASP A 57 -27.73 17.46 -23.27
N ARG A 58 -28.30 18.13 -22.25
CA ARG A 58 -29.06 19.38 -22.45
C ARG A 58 -28.23 20.47 -23.12
N ILE A 59 -26.98 20.66 -22.70
CA ILE A 59 -26.09 21.67 -23.29
C ILE A 59 -25.68 21.28 -24.72
N ALA A 60 -25.36 20.01 -24.96
CA ALA A 60 -24.98 19.51 -26.28
C ALA A 60 -26.09 19.72 -27.34
N ASN A 61 -27.34 19.58 -26.91
CA ASN A 61 -28.53 19.68 -27.76
C ASN A 61 -29.14 21.10 -27.83
N ASP A 62 -28.66 22.06 -27.03
CA ASP A 62 -29.13 23.44 -27.05
C ASP A 62 -28.53 24.22 -28.23
N ALA A 63 -29.34 24.44 -29.27
CA ALA A 63 -28.93 25.15 -30.48
C ALA A 63 -28.59 26.64 -30.26
N SER A 64 -28.97 27.23 -29.11
CA SER A 64 -28.63 28.62 -28.78
C SER A 64 -27.19 28.77 -28.27
N ARG A 65 -26.54 27.66 -27.89
CA ARG A 65 -25.15 27.65 -27.39
C ARG A 65 -24.14 27.72 -28.54
N PRO A 66 -22.97 28.35 -28.32
CA PRO A 66 -21.86 28.28 -29.26
C PRO A 66 -21.46 26.83 -29.58
N LEU A 67 -21.05 26.57 -30.83
CA LEU A 67 -20.62 25.22 -31.28
C LEU A 67 -19.56 24.60 -30.35
N ARG A 68 -18.57 25.40 -29.94
CA ARG A 68 -17.51 24.96 -29.02
C ARG A 68 -18.05 24.45 -27.69
N ASP A 69 -19.04 25.12 -27.12
CA ASP A 69 -19.63 24.72 -25.83
C ASP A 69 -20.40 23.41 -25.98
N ARG A 70 -21.11 23.24 -27.11
CA ARG A 70 -21.83 22.01 -27.44
C ARG A 70 -20.88 20.84 -27.66
N ASP A 71 -19.73 21.06 -28.29
CA ASP A 71 -18.74 20.00 -28.51
C ASP A 71 -18.03 19.58 -27.22
N ILE A 72 -17.70 20.54 -26.34
CA ILE A 72 -17.19 20.24 -24.99
C ILE A 72 -18.25 19.47 -24.19
N ALA A 73 -19.52 19.86 -24.28
CA ALA A 73 -20.61 19.17 -23.61
C ALA A 73 -20.81 17.75 -24.14
N ARG A 74 -20.74 17.52 -25.47
CA ARG A 74 -20.79 16.17 -26.06
C ARG A 74 -19.69 15.27 -25.49
N TYR A 75 -18.45 15.75 -25.49
CA TYR A 75 -17.33 15.00 -24.91
C TYR A 75 -17.57 14.62 -23.44
N ARG A 76 -18.04 15.58 -22.62
CA ARG A 76 -18.33 15.32 -21.20
C ARG A 76 -19.53 14.42 -20.98
N ARG A 77 -20.55 14.51 -21.84
CA ARG A 77 -21.71 13.61 -21.84
C ARG A 77 -21.26 12.18 -22.09
N ASP A 78 -20.46 11.96 -23.13
CA ASP A 78 -19.98 10.63 -23.49
C ASP A 78 -19.12 10.02 -22.36
N GLN A 79 -18.26 10.82 -21.72
CA GLN A 79 -17.53 10.38 -20.51
C GLN A 79 -18.45 10.06 -19.33
N ALA A 80 -19.48 10.88 -19.09
CA ALA A 80 -20.42 10.64 -18.00
C ALA A 80 -21.24 9.36 -18.24
N GLU A 81 -21.63 9.09 -19.48
CA GLU A 81 -22.30 7.87 -19.92
C GLU A 81 -21.45 6.63 -19.63
N GLU A 82 -20.20 6.62 -20.10
CA GLU A 82 -19.26 5.53 -19.84
C GLU A 82 -19.06 5.29 -18.34
N ASP A 83 -18.88 6.38 -17.57
CA ASP A 83 -18.69 6.32 -16.12
C ASP A 83 -19.89 5.68 -15.40
N PHE A 84 -21.12 6.18 -15.62
CA PHE A 84 -22.26 5.66 -14.87
C PHE A 84 -22.65 4.25 -15.32
N GLN A 85 -22.51 3.91 -16.61
CA GLN A 85 -22.75 2.54 -17.08
C GLN A 85 -21.74 1.56 -16.49
N ALA A 86 -20.47 1.94 -16.36
CA ALA A 86 -19.47 1.13 -15.69
C ALA A 86 -19.81 0.91 -14.21
N MET A 87 -20.27 1.96 -13.52
CA MET A 87 -20.69 1.86 -12.12
C MET A 87 -21.97 1.02 -11.94
N GLU A 88 -22.95 1.13 -12.84
CA GLU A 88 -24.16 0.29 -12.83
C GLU A 88 -23.81 -1.20 -13.01
N ARG A 89 -22.88 -1.52 -13.92
CA ARG A 89 -22.39 -2.89 -14.09
C ARG A 89 -21.69 -3.43 -12.84
N LEU A 90 -20.82 -2.63 -12.22
CA LEU A 90 -20.14 -3.04 -10.99
C LEU A 90 -21.13 -3.22 -9.83
N LEU A 91 -22.11 -2.33 -9.70
CA LEU A 91 -23.15 -2.45 -8.69
C LEU A 91 -23.96 -3.74 -8.88
N ALA A 92 -24.39 -4.03 -10.11
CA ALA A 92 -25.10 -5.26 -10.43
C ALA A 92 -24.25 -6.49 -10.10
N GLU A 93 -22.96 -6.49 -10.44
CA GLU A 93 -22.04 -7.57 -10.10
C GLU A 93 -21.96 -7.80 -8.58
N ILE A 94 -21.83 -6.73 -7.77
CA ILE A 94 -21.79 -6.83 -6.31
C ILE A 94 -23.11 -7.38 -5.75
N GLU A 95 -24.24 -6.86 -6.23
CA GLU A 95 -25.57 -7.26 -5.77
C GLU A 95 -25.92 -8.71 -6.17
N GLU A 96 -25.46 -9.18 -7.33
CA GLU A 96 -25.79 -10.52 -7.85
C GLU A 96 -24.77 -11.60 -7.44
N HIS A 97 -23.49 -11.25 -7.31
CA HIS A 97 -22.40 -12.23 -7.24
C HIS A 97 -21.52 -12.12 -6.00
N TRP A 98 -21.74 -11.14 -5.11
CA TRP A 98 -20.91 -10.96 -3.90
C TRP A 98 -21.71 -11.04 -2.60
N GLN A 99 -22.87 -11.69 -2.62
CA GLN A 99 -23.73 -11.88 -1.43
C GLN A 99 -23.43 -13.18 -0.67
N GLY A 100 -22.78 -14.15 -1.32
CA GLY A 100 -22.48 -15.46 -0.76
C GLY A 100 -21.22 -15.50 0.11
N ASP A 101 -21.23 -16.38 1.10
CA ASP A 101 -20.09 -16.65 1.97
C ASP A 101 -18.86 -17.17 1.17
N GLU A 102 -19.10 -17.95 0.12
CA GLU A 102 -18.06 -18.43 -0.81
C GLU A 102 -17.61 -17.35 -1.79
N ASP A 103 -18.51 -16.44 -2.17
CA ASP A 103 -18.22 -15.37 -3.10
C ASP A 103 -17.29 -14.32 -2.50
N THR A 104 -17.57 -13.94 -1.26
CA THR A 104 -16.81 -12.97 -0.48
C THR A 104 -15.51 -13.52 0.12
N THR A 105 -15.31 -14.84 0.11
CA THR A 105 -14.08 -15.48 0.57
C THR A 105 -12.99 -15.36 -0.49
N LEU A 106 -11.95 -14.57 -0.19
CA LEU A 106 -10.79 -14.37 -1.06
C LEU A 106 -9.73 -15.47 -0.93
N GLY A 107 -9.72 -16.17 0.19
CA GLY A 107 -8.69 -17.16 0.48
C GLY A 107 -8.56 -17.49 1.96
N ARG A 108 -7.36 -17.89 2.39
CA ARG A 108 -7.09 -18.36 3.75
C ARG A 108 -5.86 -17.69 4.36
N LEU A 109 -6.00 -17.28 5.62
CA LEU A 109 -4.89 -16.76 6.40
C LEU A 109 -3.94 -17.89 6.79
N LEU A 110 -2.69 -17.85 6.33
CA LEU A 110 -1.67 -18.83 6.70
C LEU A 110 -0.93 -18.42 7.98
N CYS A 111 -0.58 -17.14 8.10
CA CYS A 111 0.16 -16.62 9.24
C CYS A 111 -0.12 -15.13 9.47
N CYS A 112 -0.22 -14.71 10.73
CA CYS A 112 -0.31 -13.31 11.14
C CYS A 112 0.30 -13.23 12.55
N PRO A 113 1.63 -13.03 12.65
CA PRO A 113 2.29 -12.92 13.95
C PRO A 113 1.79 -11.68 14.71
N PRO A 114 1.89 -11.67 16.06
CA PRO A 114 1.62 -10.48 16.84
C PRO A 114 2.52 -9.32 16.41
N VAL A 115 1.98 -8.09 16.44
CA VAL A 115 2.76 -6.90 16.09
C VAL A 115 4.00 -6.79 16.97
N GLY A 116 5.17 -6.64 16.33
CA GLY A 116 6.46 -6.54 16.98
C GLY A 116 7.32 -5.41 16.42
N TYR A 117 8.23 -4.89 17.24
CA TYR A 117 9.19 -3.85 16.85
C TYR A 117 10.61 -4.33 17.14
N GLY A 118 11.56 -4.02 16.25
CA GLY A 118 12.94 -4.46 16.42
C GLY A 118 13.09 -5.98 16.23
N VAL A 119 12.27 -6.59 15.38
CA VAL A 119 12.24 -8.04 15.15
C VAL A 119 13.26 -8.45 14.08
N GLY A 120 13.83 -9.64 14.26
CA GLY A 120 14.81 -10.22 13.33
C GLY A 120 16.20 -9.61 13.43
N SER A 121 17.10 -10.08 12.56
CA SER A 121 18.52 -9.66 12.52
C SER A 121 18.69 -8.16 12.22
N GLN A 122 17.78 -7.60 11.42
CA GLN A 122 17.80 -6.20 11.00
C GLN A 122 16.96 -5.28 11.90
N GLY A 123 16.23 -5.83 12.89
CA GLY A 123 15.44 -5.03 13.83
C GLY A 123 14.29 -4.26 13.18
N ARG A 124 13.46 -4.92 12.37
CA ARG A 124 12.35 -4.29 11.61
C ARG A 124 10.98 -4.53 12.27
N THR A 125 9.93 -3.98 11.67
CA THR A 125 8.56 -4.13 12.18
C THR A 125 8.03 -5.50 11.76
N GLU A 126 7.44 -6.22 12.70
CA GLU A 126 6.65 -7.42 12.42
C GLU A 126 5.18 -7.02 12.42
N ASP A 127 4.69 -6.55 11.27
CA ASP A 127 3.28 -6.18 11.06
C ASP A 127 2.86 -6.61 9.65
N TRP A 128 2.51 -7.90 9.53
CA TRP A 128 2.16 -8.51 8.25
C TRP A 128 1.21 -9.70 8.46
N ALA A 129 0.48 -10.03 7.40
CA ALA A 129 -0.29 -11.26 7.30
C ALA A 129 0.01 -11.95 5.96
N LEU A 130 0.25 -13.26 6.01
CA LEU A 130 0.40 -14.10 4.83
C LEU A 130 -0.93 -14.76 4.52
N ILE A 131 -1.49 -14.43 3.36
CA ILE A 131 -2.80 -14.90 2.91
C ILE A 131 -2.58 -15.71 1.63
N LYS A 132 -3.09 -16.94 1.61
CA LYS A 132 -3.19 -17.74 0.39
C LYS A 132 -4.48 -17.36 -0.32
N ILE A 133 -4.37 -16.65 -1.43
CA ILE A 133 -5.51 -16.26 -2.27
C ILE A 133 -6.00 -17.50 -3.03
N ASP A 134 -7.32 -17.63 -3.18
CA ASP A 134 -7.94 -18.63 -4.03
C ASP A 134 -7.68 -18.28 -5.51
N PRO A 135 -7.02 -19.16 -6.29
CA PRO A 135 -6.69 -18.87 -7.68
C PRO A 135 -7.93 -18.62 -8.55
N ASP A 136 -9.09 -19.18 -8.21
CA ASP A 136 -10.33 -18.97 -8.97
C ASP A 136 -10.88 -17.54 -8.78
N LYS A 137 -10.41 -16.83 -7.75
CA LYS A 137 -10.74 -15.41 -7.48
C LYS A 137 -9.78 -14.44 -8.16
N LEU A 138 -8.73 -14.94 -8.82
CA LEU A 138 -7.80 -14.07 -9.55
C LEU A 138 -8.34 -13.78 -10.95
N PRO A 139 -8.40 -12.51 -11.37
CA PRO A 139 -8.79 -12.19 -12.73
C PRO A 139 -7.79 -12.81 -13.70
N SER A 140 -8.26 -13.24 -14.87
CA SER A 140 -7.42 -13.80 -15.92
C SER A 140 -7.68 -13.11 -17.25
N ASN A 141 -6.71 -13.15 -18.14
CA ASN A 141 -6.86 -12.74 -19.53
C ASN A 141 -6.37 -13.84 -20.47
N GLU A 142 -6.27 -13.53 -21.77
CA GLU A 142 -5.77 -14.47 -22.79
C GLU A 142 -4.35 -15.01 -22.51
N TYR A 143 -3.60 -14.39 -21.59
CA TYR A 143 -2.26 -14.80 -21.16
C TYR A 143 -2.24 -15.55 -19.82
N GLY A 144 -3.40 -15.85 -19.23
CA GLY A 144 -3.57 -16.57 -17.97
C GLY A 144 -3.95 -15.69 -16.78
N PRO A 145 -3.84 -16.19 -15.54
CA PRO A 145 -4.13 -15.42 -14.33
C PRO A 145 -3.27 -14.16 -14.23
N LEU A 146 -3.90 -13.02 -13.96
CA LEU A 146 -3.26 -11.72 -13.72
C LEU A 146 -2.67 -11.64 -12.30
N ALA A 147 -1.95 -12.68 -11.91
CA ALA A 147 -1.17 -12.70 -10.68
C ALA A 147 0.17 -11.99 -10.91
N ASN A 148 0.70 -11.33 -9.88
CA ASN A 148 2.04 -10.71 -9.90
C ASN A 148 2.22 -9.62 -10.96
N LEU A 149 1.18 -8.81 -11.14
CA LEU A 149 1.21 -7.59 -11.93
C LEU A 149 0.89 -6.39 -11.02
N LEU A 150 1.54 -5.27 -11.27
CA LEU A 150 1.17 -3.97 -10.72
C LEU A 150 0.43 -3.17 -11.79
N ASP A 151 -0.82 -2.84 -11.51
CA ASP A 151 -1.64 -2.00 -12.38
C ASP A 151 -1.17 -0.54 -12.33
N LEU A 152 -0.65 -0.05 -13.46
CA LEU A 152 -0.24 1.34 -13.66
C LEU A 152 -1.26 2.12 -14.53
N THR A 153 -2.45 1.56 -14.76
CA THR A 153 -3.57 2.27 -15.38
C THR A 153 -4.27 3.18 -14.38
N GLY A 154 -4.70 4.36 -14.85
CA GLY A 154 -5.34 5.38 -14.02
C GLY A 154 -4.59 6.71 -14.04
N LYS A 155 -5.18 7.73 -13.41
CA LYS A 155 -4.57 9.06 -13.33
C LYS A 155 -3.54 9.05 -12.22
N TYR A 156 -2.28 9.31 -12.56
CA TYR A 156 -1.25 9.70 -11.59
C TYR A 156 -1.74 10.95 -10.87
N GLU A 157 -1.85 10.90 -9.54
CA GLU A 157 -2.20 12.09 -8.78
C GLU A 157 -1.09 13.16 -8.86
N SER A 158 0.14 12.77 -9.20
CA SER A 158 1.16 13.70 -9.65
C SER A 158 1.05 13.93 -11.16
N ARG A 159 0.70 15.15 -11.57
CA ARG A 159 0.91 15.66 -12.95
C ARG A 159 2.41 15.76 -13.33
N VAL A 160 3.28 15.18 -12.54
CA VAL A 160 4.74 15.22 -12.65
C VAL A 160 5.18 13.77 -12.69
N VAL A 161 5.34 13.23 -13.90
CA VAL A 161 6.52 12.49 -14.37
C VAL A 161 6.29 12.15 -15.83
N HIS A 162 7.10 12.77 -16.69
CA HIS A 162 7.35 12.32 -18.04
C HIS A 162 8.19 11.04 -17.97
N ARG A 163 7.73 9.97 -18.63
CA ARG A 163 8.45 8.72 -18.97
C ARG A 163 9.14 8.02 -17.79
N VAL A 164 8.71 6.80 -17.49
CA VAL A 164 9.53 5.79 -16.82
C VAL A 164 10.79 5.57 -17.69
N PRO A 165 12.00 5.99 -17.27
CA PRO A 165 13.21 5.74 -18.03
C PRO A 165 13.79 4.41 -17.56
N GLY A 166 13.54 3.34 -18.30
CA GLY A 166 14.20 2.05 -18.07
C GLY A 166 13.33 0.83 -18.31
N GLY A 167 13.32 0.36 -19.55
CA GLY A 167 13.41 -1.07 -19.89
C GLY A 167 12.33 -2.08 -19.48
N SER A 168 11.34 -1.78 -18.64
CA SER A 168 10.27 -2.74 -18.36
C SER A 168 9.15 -2.63 -19.40
N VAL A 169 8.74 -3.78 -19.93
CA VAL A 169 7.65 -3.90 -20.88
C VAL A 169 6.34 -3.71 -20.12
N THR A 170 5.72 -2.55 -20.26
CA THR A 170 4.35 -2.33 -19.78
C THR A 170 3.38 -2.98 -20.79
N TRP A 171 2.70 -4.06 -20.37
CA TRP A 171 1.64 -4.65 -21.17
C TRP A 171 0.33 -3.94 -20.83
N GLY A 172 -0.17 -3.08 -21.71
CA GLY A 172 -1.45 -2.39 -21.51
C GLY A 172 -1.54 -1.54 -20.24
N GLY A 173 -0.40 -1.05 -19.72
CA GLY A 173 -0.34 -0.34 -18.44
C GLY A 173 -0.14 -1.22 -17.21
N MET A 174 0.16 -2.51 -17.37
CA MET A 174 0.53 -3.43 -16.27
C MET A 174 2.06 -3.63 -16.22
N LEU A 175 2.64 -3.59 -15.02
CA LEU A 175 4.05 -3.90 -14.77
C LEU A 175 4.17 -5.31 -14.18
N ARG A 176 4.94 -6.19 -14.82
CA ARG A 176 5.20 -7.53 -14.29
C ARG A 176 6.14 -7.48 -13.09
N LEU A 177 5.71 -8.08 -11.98
CA LEU A 177 6.53 -8.25 -10.80
C LEU A 177 7.48 -9.44 -11.00
N GLN A 178 8.75 -9.25 -10.67
CA GLN A 178 9.79 -10.26 -10.87
C GLN A 178 10.95 -10.04 -9.90
N GLY A 179 11.38 -11.08 -9.20
CA GLY A 179 12.51 -10.98 -8.28
C GLY A 179 12.33 -9.94 -7.16
N LEU A 180 13.43 -9.66 -6.47
CA LEU A 180 13.45 -8.82 -5.26
C LEU A 180 14.52 -7.74 -5.38
N LEU A 181 14.24 -6.57 -4.82
CA LEU A 181 15.30 -5.63 -4.44
C LEU A 181 15.89 -6.09 -3.11
N THR A 182 17.22 -6.01 -3.01
CA THR A 182 17.99 -6.32 -1.81
C THR A 182 18.64 -5.06 -1.26
N GLN A 183 19.17 -5.15 -0.03
CA GLN A 183 19.95 -4.05 0.54
C GLN A 183 21.18 -3.70 -0.32
N ALA A 184 21.79 -4.69 -1.00
CA ALA A 184 22.94 -4.48 -1.86
C ALA A 184 22.60 -3.69 -3.12
N ASP A 185 21.35 -3.77 -3.61
CA ASP A 185 20.91 -2.96 -4.74
C ASP A 185 20.82 -1.47 -4.37
N ILE A 186 20.31 -1.17 -3.18
CA ILE A 186 19.97 0.20 -2.77
C ILE A 186 21.19 0.94 -2.23
N ILE A 187 22.20 0.26 -1.70
CA ILE A 187 23.36 0.93 -1.08
C ILE A 187 24.13 1.85 -2.04
N HIS A 188 24.00 1.63 -3.34
CA HIS A 188 24.69 2.39 -4.37
C HIS A 188 24.00 3.72 -4.73
N GLY A 189 22.80 3.97 -4.21
CA GLY A 189 22.08 5.22 -4.39
C GLY A 189 20.55 5.04 -4.40
N PRO A 190 19.79 6.14 -4.43
CA PRO A 190 18.34 6.07 -4.48
C PRO A 190 17.83 5.31 -5.71
N ILE A 191 16.85 4.43 -5.51
CA ILE A 191 16.20 3.66 -6.59
C ILE A 191 14.82 4.24 -6.88
N ASN A 192 14.48 4.41 -8.17
CA ASN A 192 13.12 4.77 -8.57
C ASN A 192 12.16 3.65 -8.23
N VAL A 193 11.07 3.99 -7.53
CA VAL A 193 10.04 3.04 -7.14
C VAL A 193 8.64 3.55 -7.48
N LEU A 194 7.75 2.59 -7.66
CA LEU A 194 6.33 2.74 -7.95
C LEU A 194 5.54 1.98 -6.88
N MET A 195 4.34 2.46 -6.59
CA MET A 195 3.34 1.71 -5.83
C MET A 195 1.94 2.01 -6.36
N ARG A 196 0.99 1.10 -6.11
CA ARG A 196 -0.44 1.38 -6.24
C ARG A 196 -1.08 1.22 -4.86
N GLY A 197 -1.32 2.34 -4.20
CA GLY A 197 -2.06 2.39 -2.94
C GLY A 197 -3.55 2.19 -3.16
N ALA A 198 -4.24 1.60 -2.17
CA ALA A 198 -5.69 1.42 -2.22
C ALA A 198 -6.45 2.76 -2.21
N ILE A 199 -5.88 3.79 -1.57
CA ILE A 199 -6.46 5.13 -1.47
C ILE A 199 -5.71 6.13 -2.35
N GLY A 200 -4.37 6.09 -2.33
CA GLY A 200 -3.53 7.03 -3.08
C GLY A 200 -3.48 6.75 -4.58
N GLY A 201 -3.88 5.56 -5.03
CA GLY A 201 -3.69 5.13 -6.41
C GLY A 201 -2.20 5.00 -6.73
N ILE A 202 -1.80 5.40 -7.95
CA ILE A 202 -0.41 5.23 -8.40
C ILE A 202 0.46 6.37 -7.85
N ALA A 203 1.55 5.99 -7.17
CA ALA A 203 2.59 6.91 -6.74
C ALA A 203 3.96 6.49 -7.28
N LYS A 204 4.80 7.50 -7.56
CA LYS A 204 6.21 7.35 -7.93
C LYS A 204 7.05 8.02 -6.86
N GLY A 205 8.21 7.44 -6.54
CA GLY A 205 9.12 7.99 -5.55
C GLY A 205 10.52 7.39 -5.65
N TYR A 206 11.30 7.60 -4.60
CA TYR A 206 12.65 7.11 -4.45
C TYR A 206 12.78 6.30 -3.17
N LEU A 207 13.32 5.10 -3.28
CA LEU A 207 13.76 4.30 -2.14
C LEU A 207 15.19 4.71 -1.78
N MET A 208 15.41 5.09 -0.53
CA MET A 208 16.67 5.68 -0.07
C MET A 208 17.65 4.60 0.45
N PRO A 209 18.98 4.81 0.28
CA PRO A 209 20.02 3.85 0.70
C PRO A 209 20.18 3.67 2.21
N VAL A 210 19.48 4.47 3.01
CA VAL A 210 19.65 4.53 4.47
C VAL A 210 18.40 3.98 5.13
N ASP A 211 18.58 3.07 6.10
CA ASP A 211 17.48 2.64 6.97
C ASP A 211 17.02 3.83 7.83
N SER A 212 15.72 4.05 7.87
CA SER A 212 15.11 4.98 8.82
C SER A 212 14.80 4.28 10.13
N MET A 213 15.06 4.97 11.24
CA MET A 213 14.67 4.53 12.58
C MET A 213 13.30 5.09 12.94
N VAL A 214 12.31 4.20 13.05
CA VAL A 214 10.94 4.53 13.39
C VAL A 214 10.70 4.24 14.86
N LYS A 215 10.19 5.23 15.60
CA LYS A 215 9.66 5.04 16.94
C LYS A 215 8.15 4.93 16.87
N PRO A 216 7.54 3.77 17.14
CA PRO A 216 6.11 3.58 17.12
C PRO A 216 5.47 4.44 18.21
N ALA A 217 4.58 5.34 17.80
CA ALA A 217 3.77 6.13 18.72
C ALA A 217 2.90 5.23 19.62
N PHE A 218 2.53 4.03 19.13
CA PHE A 218 1.71 3.04 19.83
C PHE A 218 2.37 2.40 21.06
N ALA A 219 3.70 2.42 21.19
CA ALA A 219 4.39 1.92 22.38
C ALA A 219 3.98 2.70 23.67
N ARG A 220 3.46 3.93 23.53
CA ARG A 220 2.97 4.72 24.66
C ARG A 220 1.53 4.38 25.09
N ARG A 221 0.66 3.91 24.18
CA ARG A 221 -0.80 3.81 24.43
C ARG A 221 -1.24 2.53 25.13
N HIS A 222 -0.46 1.45 25.05
CA HIS A 222 -0.85 0.13 25.58
C HIS A 222 -0.11 -0.34 26.85
N GLY A 223 0.66 0.54 27.52
CA GLY A 223 1.21 0.25 28.85
C GLY A 223 2.14 -0.98 28.95
N ARG A 224 2.53 -1.59 27.84
CA ARG A 224 3.39 -2.78 27.78
C ARG A 224 4.78 -2.41 27.29
N GLN A 225 5.60 -1.86 28.17
CA GLN A 225 7.03 -2.20 28.25
C GLN A 225 7.66 -1.57 29.50
N LYS A 226 7.78 -2.39 30.54
CA LYS A 226 8.85 -2.28 31.54
C LYS A 226 9.61 -3.60 31.50
N SER A 227 10.63 -3.70 30.66
CA SER A 227 11.74 -4.65 30.86
C SER A 227 13.04 -3.86 30.88
N GLN A 228 13.49 -3.54 32.10
CA GLN A 228 14.86 -3.09 32.37
C GLN A 228 15.80 -4.30 32.22
N GLU A 229 16.04 -4.78 31.02
CA GLU A 229 17.21 -5.62 30.74
C GLU A 229 18.04 -4.99 29.63
N GLN A 230 19.00 -4.20 30.09
CA GLN A 230 20.29 -3.85 29.47
C GLN A 230 20.33 -3.81 27.93
N GLY A 231 20.26 -2.60 27.37
CA GLY A 231 20.95 -2.25 26.11
C GLY A 231 20.22 -2.54 24.80
N LYS A 232 19.02 -3.12 24.80
CA LYS A 232 18.19 -3.18 23.59
C LYS A 232 17.42 -1.88 23.41
N TYR A 233 17.46 -1.31 22.20
CA TYR A 233 16.62 -0.19 21.76
C TYR A 233 15.13 -0.61 21.73
N GLU A 234 14.55 -0.91 22.89
CA GLU A 234 13.18 -1.43 23.01
C GLU A 234 12.20 -0.42 22.41
N GLY A 235 11.50 -0.88 21.37
CA GLY A 235 10.47 -0.14 20.67
C GLY A 235 10.91 0.49 19.35
N TRP A 236 12.18 0.60 19.01
CA TRP A 236 12.56 1.15 17.69
C TRP A 236 12.48 0.09 16.60
N SER A 237 12.07 0.51 15.40
CA SER A 237 12.13 -0.31 14.20
C SER A 237 12.99 0.34 13.12
N ARG A 238 13.59 -0.48 12.26
CA ARG A 238 14.34 -0.05 11.08
C ARG A 238 13.56 -0.37 9.82
N GLU A 239 13.22 0.64 9.04
CA GLU A 239 12.50 0.49 7.77
C GLU A 239 13.28 1.14 6.62
N TRP A 240 13.05 0.69 5.39
CA TRP A 240 13.48 1.49 4.25
C TRP A 240 12.64 2.77 4.15
N ALA A 241 13.29 3.87 3.76
CA ALA A 241 12.63 5.14 3.55
C ALA A 241 12.29 5.31 2.06
N ALA A 242 11.02 5.51 1.75
CA ALA A 242 10.55 5.95 0.44
C ALA A 242 10.10 7.40 0.51
N MET A 243 10.48 8.19 -0.49
CA MET A 243 10.17 9.62 -0.56
C MET A 243 9.52 9.98 -1.90
N PRO A 244 8.57 10.93 -1.92
CA PRO A 244 8.06 11.46 -3.18
C PRO A 244 9.18 12.24 -3.91
N PRO A 245 9.02 12.51 -5.22
CA PRO A 245 10.01 13.24 -5.95
C PRO A 245 10.17 14.65 -5.38
N ILE A 246 11.40 15.13 -5.22
CA ILE A 246 11.60 16.52 -4.81
C ILE A 246 11.25 17.40 -6.02
N PRO A 247 10.22 18.26 -5.93
CA PRO A 247 9.82 19.11 -7.06
C PRO A 247 10.94 20.08 -7.40
N ARG A 248 11.18 20.29 -8.69
CA ARG A 248 12.07 21.37 -9.14
C ARG A 248 11.38 22.72 -8.89
N ARG A 249 12.17 23.80 -8.82
CA ARG A 249 11.62 25.17 -8.71
C ARG A 249 10.52 25.35 -9.78
N CYS A 250 9.34 25.78 -9.34
CA CYS A 250 8.14 26.03 -10.15
C CYS A 250 7.27 24.79 -10.51
N GLU A 251 7.57 23.59 -10.01
CA GLU A 251 6.67 22.44 -10.13
C GLU A 251 5.64 22.40 -8.99
N VAL A 252 4.42 21.93 -9.28
CA VAL A 252 3.44 21.59 -8.25
C VAL A 252 4.05 20.52 -7.36
N LEU A 253 4.02 20.70 -6.04
CA LEU A 253 4.51 19.67 -5.11
C LEU A 253 3.82 18.34 -5.45
N PRO A 254 4.57 17.26 -5.71
CA PRO A 254 3.95 15.95 -5.75
C PRO A 254 3.31 15.70 -4.38
N GLY A 255 2.17 14.99 -4.39
CA GLY A 255 1.54 14.54 -3.16
C GLY A 255 2.48 13.64 -2.35
N PRO A 256 2.04 13.23 -1.14
CA PRO A 256 2.77 12.23 -0.37
C PRO A 256 2.99 10.95 -1.19
N PHE A 257 4.05 10.20 -0.89
CA PHE A 257 4.31 8.93 -1.58
C PHE A 257 3.25 7.88 -1.22
N ALA A 258 2.79 7.87 0.03
CA ALA A 258 1.69 7.02 0.50
C ALA A 258 0.72 7.82 1.39
N ARG A 259 -0.55 7.41 1.42
CA ARG A 259 -1.60 8.01 2.26
C ARG A 259 -2.08 7.05 3.34
N PRO A 260 -2.74 7.57 4.40
CA PRO A 260 -3.51 6.72 5.32
C PRO A 260 -4.47 5.82 4.52
N GLY A 261 -4.34 4.51 4.68
CA GLY A 261 -5.08 3.50 3.92
C GLY A 261 -4.26 2.77 2.85
N ASP A 262 -3.06 3.25 2.52
CA ASP A 262 -2.15 2.55 1.58
C ASP A 262 -1.25 1.51 2.27
N SER A 263 -1.42 1.26 3.59
CA SER A 263 -0.70 0.22 4.33
C SER A 263 -0.87 -1.15 3.67
N GLY A 264 0.22 -1.89 3.53
CA GLY A 264 0.28 -3.18 2.84
C GLY A 264 0.54 -3.08 1.33
N ALA A 265 0.47 -1.88 0.73
CA ALA A 265 0.75 -1.72 -0.69
C ALA A 265 2.21 -2.06 -1.02
N GLY A 266 2.41 -2.78 -2.13
CA GLY A 266 3.73 -3.19 -2.61
C GLY A 266 4.50 -2.01 -3.21
N VAL A 267 5.76 -1.85 -2.80
CA VAL A 267 6.72 -0.91 -3.38
C VAL A 267 7.63 -1.68 -4.33
N VAL A 268 7.68 -1.25 -5.58
CA VAL A 268 8.27 -1.99 -6.70
C VAL A 268 9.20 -1.07 -7.48
N ALA A 269 10.38 -1.56 -7.88
CA ALA A 269 11.27 -0.82 -8.77
C ALA A 269 10.67 -0.69 -10.17
N GLU A 270 11.15 0.27 -10.97
CA GLU A 270 10.68 0.46 -12.36
C GLU A 270 10.91 -0.77 -13.26
N ASP A 271 11.83 -1.67 -12.88
CA ASP A 271 12.13 -2.93 -13.58
C ASP A 271 11.27 -4.14 -13.12
N GLY A 272 10.32 -3.92 -12.20
CA GLY A 272 9.42 -4.96 -11.68
C GLY A 272 9.92 -5.66 -10.41
N ARG A 273 11.14 -5.38 -9.92
CA ARG A 273 11.64 -5.98 -8.67
C ARG A 273 10.91 -5.47 -7.45
N ILE A 274 10.48 -6.40 -6.59
CA ILE A 274 9.71 -6.07 -5.40
C ILE A 274 10.65 -5.62 -4.29
N GLY A 275 10.44 -4.42 -3.76
CA GLY A 275 11.19 -3.89 -2.63
C GLY A 275 10.62 -4.32 -1.29
N GLY A 276 9.32 -4.12 -1.09
CA GLY A 276 8.70 -4.35 0.21
C GLY A 276 7.26 -3.89 0.23
N ILE A 277 6.70 -3.75 1.43
CA ILE A 277 5.34 -3.26 1.64
C ILE A 277 5.35 -2.00 2.49
N VAL A 278 4.43 -1.07 2.20
CA VAL A 278 4.22 0.11 3.03
C VAL A 278 3.68 -0.29 4.38
N THR A 279 4.32 0.18 5.45
CA THR A 279 3.89 -0.09 6.82
C THR A 279 3.27 1.15 7.45
N CYS A 280 3.94 2.29 7.31
CA CYS A 280 3.46 3.57 7.81
C CYS A 280 4.13 4.73 7.07
N ALA A 281 3.74 5.96 7.40
CA ALA A 281 4.37 7.19 6.89
C ALA A 281 4.45 8.23 8.01
N SER A 282 5.28 9.26 7.84
CA SER A 282 5.38 10.39 8.78
C SER A 282 4.10 11.22 8.84
N GLY A 283 3.22 11.11 7.84
CA GLY A 283 1.86 11.64 7.87
C GLY A 283 1.75 13.14 7.58
N THR A 284 2.82 13.79 7.15
CA THR A 284 2.76 15.19 6.72
C THR A 284 2.69 15.28 5.21
N PRO A 285 1.54 15.66 4.61
CA PRO A 285 1.53 16.04 3.20
C PRO A 285 2.45 17.25 3.02
N PRO A 286 3.30 17.29 1.98
CA PRO A 286 4.21 18.40 1.78
C PRO A 286 3.37 19.67 1.64
N THR A 287 3.47 20.56 2.62
CA THR A 287 2.72 21.82 2.61
C THR A 287 3.23 22.65 1.44
N ARG A 288 2.31 23.12 0.59
CA ARG A 288 2.61 24.00 -0.57
C ARG A 288 3.73 24.97 -0.21
N LEU A 289 4.85 24.90 -0.95
CA LEU A 289 5.87 25.94 -0.95
C LEU A 289 5.15 27.27 -1.27
N GLY A 290 4.81 28.04 -0.24
CA GLY A 290 4.12 29.33 -0.36
C GLY A 290 2.67 29.41 0.16
N ALA A 291 2.03 28.32 0.61
CA ALA A 291 0.82 28.50 1.42
C ALA A 291 1.25 28.94 2.81
N SER A 292 0.90 30.17 3.19
CA SER A 292 1.05 30.63 4.58
C SER A 292 0.53 29.54 5.50
N ALA A 293 1.40 28.99 6.35
CA ALA A 293 0.96 28.26 7.52
C ALA A 293 -0.10 29.14 8.19
N ASN A 294 -1.27 28.57 8.43
CA ASN A 294 -2.27 29.20 9.27
C ASN A 294 -1.54 29.48 10.60
N LYS A 295 -1.36 30.76 10.96
CA LYS A 295 -0.52 31.18 12.11
C LYS A 295 -1.02 30.62 13.44
N ASP A 296 -2.23 30.06 13.44
CA ASP A 296 -2.95 29.61 14.62
C ASP A 296 -2.78 28.12 14.94
N VAL A 297 -1.94 27.39 14.19
CA VAL A 297 -1.53 26.02 14.56
C VAL A 297 -0.04 26.01 14.88
N PRO A 298 0.36 26.00 16.16
CA PRO A 298 1.76 25.93 16.55
C PRO A 298 2.37 24.61 16.06
N GLY A 299 3.43 24.69 15.24
CA GLY A 299 4.29 23.54 14.91
C GLY A 299 4.31 23.02 13.47
N ARG A 300 3.58 23.62 12.51
CA ARG A 300 3.77 23.28 11.08
C ARG A 300 4.90 24.11 10.48
N GLU A 301 6.09 23.54 10.41
CA GLU A 301 7.23 24.16 9.73
C GLU A 301 7.08 24.03 8.20
N ARG A 302 7.60 25.03 7.48
CA ARG A 302 7.66 25.02 6.02
C ARG A 302 8.64 23.94 5.59
N GLY A 303 8.22 22.99 4.75
CA GLY A 303 9.13 22.04 4.11
C GLY A 303 9.25 20.67 4.79
N GLU A 304 8.24 20.24 5.56
CA GLU A 304 8.17 18.85 6.03
C GLU A 304 8.13 17.88 4.83
N VAL A 305 9.14 17.03 4.77
CA VAL A 305 9.28 15.96 3.78
C VAL A 305 8.43 14.78 4.23
N ASP A 306 7.54 14.33 3.35
CA ASP A 306 6.81 13.08 3.58
C ASP A 306 7.77 11.89 3.42
N ILE A 307 7.90 11.09 4.48
CA ILE A 307 8.70 9.87 4.48
C ILE A 307 7.74 8.71 4.69
N THR A 308 7.68 7.82 3.71
CA THR A 308 6.99 6.54 3.81
C THR A 308 7.97 5.47 4.25
N TYR A 309 7.55 4.63 5.19
CA TYR A 309 8.34 3.54 5.75
C TYR A 309 7.91 2.22 5.14
N VAL A 310 8.89 1.51 4.58
CA VAL A 310 8.70 0.28 3.82
C VAL A 310 9.39 -0.86 4.53
N THR A 311 8.62 -1.90 4.89
CA THR A 311 9.18 -3.14 5.40
C THR A 311 9.69 -3.96 4.22
N PRO A 312 11.00 -4.27 4.14
CA PRO A 312 11.58 -4.93 2.97
C PRO A 312 11.10 -6.37 2.79
N MET A 313 10.93 -6.80 1.55
CA MET A 313 10.41 -8.13 1.23
C MET A 313 11.39 -9.24 1.63
N HIS A 314 12.70 -9.02 1.52
CA HIS A 314 13.70 -10.00 1.97
C HIS A 314 13.58 -10.25 3.49
N HIS A 315 13.25 -9.23 4.28
CA HIS A 315 13.00 -9.40 5.70
C HIS A 315 11.74 -10.24 5.94
N LEU A 316 10.64 -9.92 5.24
CA LEU A 316 9.39 -10.69 5.35
C LEU A 316 9.59 -12.17 5.01
N LEU A 317 10.40 -12.48 4.01
CA LEU A 317 10.76 -13.85 3.64
C LEU A 317 11.47 -14.60 4.76
N GLU A 318 12.46 -13.98 5.40
CA GLU A 318 13.10 -14.55 6.59
C GLU A 318 12.06 -14.80 7.70
N ARG A 319 11.11 -13.88 7.87
CA ARG A 319 10.02 -14.04 8.85
C ARG A 319 9.10 -15.19 8.48
N PHE A 320 8.74 -15.36 7.21
CA PHE A 320 7.89 -16.47 6.75
C PHE A 320 8.51 -17.82 7.13
N VAL A 321 9.80 -18.00 6.84
CA VAL A 321 10.54 -19.20 7.22
C VAL A 321 10.59 -19.37 8.73
N ALA A 322 10.85 -18.30 9.49
CA ALA A 322 10.88 -18.33 10.95
C ALA A 322 9.52 -18.73 11.57
N HIS A 323 8.42 -18.47 10.88
CA HIS A 323 7.06 -18.87 11.26
C HIS A 323 6.60 -20.18 10.59
N GLY A 324 7.52 -20.96 10.02
CA GLY A 324 7.28 -22.32 9.55
C GLY A 324 6.75 -22.43 8.12
N VAL A 325 6.75 -21.34 7.34
CA VAL A 325 6.47 -21.41 5.89
C VAL A 325 7.67 -22.07 5.21
N LYS A 326 7.43 -23.24 4.62
CA LYS A 326 8.46 -24.00 3.90
C LYS A 326 8.64 -23.40 2.51
N ASP A 327 9.88 -23.11 2.15
CA ASP A 327 10.30 -22.67 0.82
C ASP A 327 9.38 -21.59 0.22
N PRO A 328 9.36 -20.36 0.79
CA PRO A 328 8.62 -19.27 0.21
C PRO A 328 9.30 -18.87 -1.12
N GLN A 329 8.94 -19.56 -2.19
CA GLN A 329 9.41 -19.26 -3.54
C GLN A 329 8.78 -17.92 -3.98
N PHE A 330 9.62 -16.93 -4.25
CA PHE A 330 9.27 -15.82 -5.14
C PHE A 330 9.59 -16.25 -6.57
N LEU A 331 8.62 -16.03 -7.46
CA LEU A 331 8.63 -16.40 -8.88
C LEU A 331 9.91 -16.01 -9.62
#